data_AF-A0A5E5P7E3-F1
#
_entry.id   AF-A0A5E5P7E3-F1
#
_cell.length_a   1.000
_cell.length_b   1.000
_cell.length_c   1.000
_cell.angle_alpha   90.00
_cell.angle_beta   90.00
_cell.angle_gamma   90.00
#
_symmetry.space_group_name_H-M   'P 1'
#
loop_
_entity.id
_entity.type
_entity.pdbx_description
1 polymer ?
#
loop_
_entity_poly.entity_id
_entity_poly.type
_entity_poly.pdbx_seq_one_letter_code
_entity_poly.pdbx_strand_id
1 'polypeptide(L)'
;MPPKSLNLGQAAIGAAIHAFAQECGGEATGPTAKEKFDEYKLSVDGEKPALLHVYKKNDGSTTLMSKVGQNQPLSERLAAYVAESTARVPVANKPLTLGNLSVETWDFLREYLELNDCKITDEPLQHGRRIKVVGPQRDLVYLHHYDTGKFMMQGRPMAVYAMVMSTLCEMHDDKREVLEAQLEVVPVHTTVDALYEELRQHLPISADFLGETGCAIVAPALALTKIAVQLPDYSTVAFPALRGLEFYMKQILVTKDQPVSPKQGLGAFFNLQGSLISGCAAKVGCTPTVLALEKSYALHSQHRNGLFHADGVVPDMTRVIEDKQVAANIVYEVLRTIETTYAAIPR
;
A
#
# COMPACT_ATOMS: atom_id res chain seq x y z
N MET A 1 -31.73 -14.36 -7.37
CA MET A 1 -31.89 -13.18 -6.49
C MET A 1 -30.98 -12.08 -7.02
N PRO A 2 -31.35 -10.78 -6.98
CA PRO A 2 -30.42 -9.73 -7.40
C PRO A 2 -29.17 -9.75 -6.48
N PRO A 3 -27.96 -9.69 -7.03
CA PRO A 3 -26.75 -9.74 -6.23
C PRO A 3 -26.63 -8.48 -5.36
N LYS A 4 -26.47 -8.69 -4.05
CA LYS A 4 -26.40 -7.63 -3.03
C LYS A 4 -24.98 -7.51 -2.50
N SER A 5 -24.55 -6.28 -2.19
CA SER A 5 -23.24 -5.98 -1.57
C SER A 5 -22.04 -6.51 -2.36
N LEU A 6 -22.04 -6.29 -3.68
CA LEU A 6 -20.93 -6.65 -4.56
C LEU A 6 -19.73 -5.69 -4.36
N ASN A 7 -18.52 -6.22 -4.39
CA ASN A 7 -17.29 -5.42 -4.44
C ASN A 7 -16.98 -5.07 -5.89
N LEU A 8 -17.49 -3.93 -6.37
CA LEU A 8 -17.34 -3.51 -7.76
C LEU A 8 -16.50 -2.24 -7.88
N GLY A 9 -15.82 -2.07 -9.01
CA GLY A 9 -15.20 -0.81 -9.40
C GLY A 9 -16.26 0.24 -9.74
N GLN A 10 -16.72 1.01 -8.76
CA GLN A 10 -17.83 1.97 -8.92
C GLN A 10 -17.64 2.98 -10.08
N ALA A 11 -16.40 3.39 -10.36
CA ALA A 11 -16.08 4.26 -11.49
C ALA A 11 -16.20 3.56 -12.86
N ALA A 12 -15.99 2.25 -12.92
CA ALA A 12 -16.05 1.44 -14.14
C ALA A 12 -17.48 1.01 -14.51
N ILE A 13 -18.44 1.11 -13.58
CA ILE A 13 -19.83 0.66 -13.79
C ILE A 13 -20.48 1.34 -14.98
N GLY A 14 -20.34 2.66 -15.12
CA GLY A 14 -20.93 3.41 -16.24
C GLY A 14 -20.40 2.91 -17.58
N ALA A 15 -19.08 2.79 -17.71
CA ALA A 15 -18.44 2.29 -18.92
C ALA A 15 -18.88 0.86 -19.28
N ALA A 16 -18.96 -0.04 -18.28
CA ALA A 16 -19.42 -1.41 -18.48
C ALA A 16 -20.88 -1.48 -18.98
N ILE A 17 -21.77 -0.62 -18.47
CA ILE A 17 -23.17 -0.54 -18.93
C ILE A 17 -23.23 -0.10 -20.40
N HIS A 18 -22.44 0.90 -20.80
CA HIS A 18 -22.38 1.34 -22.19
C HIS A 18 -21.78 0.29 -23.13
N ALA A 19 -20.73 -0.42 -22.69
CA ALA A 19 -20.14 -1.51 -23.46
C ALA A 19 -21.14 -2.65 -23.72
N PHE A 20 -21.89 -3.07 -22.69
CA PHE A 20 -22.93 -4.08 -22.84
C PHE A 20 -24.06 -3.62 -23.77
N ALA A 21 -24.43 -2.33 -23.72
CA ALA A 21 -25.43 -1.77 -24.61
C ALA A 21 -25.04 -1.93 -26.08
N GLN A 22 -23.79 -1.59 -26.40
CA GLN A 22 -23.22 -1.75 -27.75
C GLN A 22 -23.18 -3.21 -28.18
N GLU A 23 -22.81 -4.13 -27.28
CA GLU A 23 -22.79 -5.58 -27.56
C GLU A 23 -24.20 -6.11 -27.92
N CYS A 24 -25.24 -5.56 -27.29
CA CYS A 24 -26.63 -5.90 -27.57
C CYS A 24 -27.23 -5.14 -28.76
N GLY A 25 -26.44 -4.34 -29.48
CA GLY A 25 -26.94 -3.52 -30.59
C GLY A 25 -27.92 -2.41 -30.16
N GLY A 26 -27.78 -1.92 -28.92
CA GLY A 26 -28.63 -0.88 -28.35
C GLY A 26 -27.85 0.28 -27.74
N GLU A 27 -28.57 1.14 -27.02
CA GLU A 27 -28.02 2.33 -26.38
C GLU A 27 -28.40 2.39 -24.90
N ALA A 28 -27.43 2.75 -24.06
CA ALA A 28 -27.65 3.05 -22.65
C ALA A 28 -27.69 4.55 -22.41
N THR A 29 -28.59 4.97 -21.51
CA THR A 29 -28.74 6.36 -21.04
C THR A 29 -28.65 6.40 -19.52
N GLY A 30 -28.11 7.49 -18.97
CA GLY A 30 -27.86 7.68 -17.55
C GLY A 30 -26.38 7.96 -17.21
N PRO A 31 -26.02 8.03 -15.92
CA PRO A 31 -26.89 7.84 -14.77
C PRO A 31 -27.89 8.99 -14.59
N THR A 32 -29.16 8.66 -14.36
CA THR A 32 -30.12 9.60 -13.77
C THR A 32 -30.05 9.45 -12.26
N ALA A 33 -29.44 10.43 -11.58
CA ALA A 33 -29.30 10.41 -10.13
C ALA A 33 -30.68 10.45 -9.44
N LYS A 34 -30.93 9.51 -8.53
CA LYS A 34 -32.04 9.52 -7.58
C LYS A 34 -31.47 9.65 -6.16
N GLU A 35 -32.33 9.93 -5.19
CA GLU A 35 -31.93 10.16 -3.79
C GLU A 35 -31.04 9.03 -3.20
N LYS A 36 -31.24 7.77 -3.63
CA LYS A 36 -30.58 6.59 -3.05
C LYS A 36 -29.80 5.72 -4.05
N PHE A 37 -29.90 6.01 -5.34
CA PHE A 37 -29.32 5.18 -6.39
C PHE A 37 -29.18 5.96 -7.70
N ASP A 38 -28.31 5.47 -8.56
CA ASP A 38 -28.21 5.90 -9.95
C ASP A 38 -29.08 4.99 -10.83
N GLU A 39 -29.93 5.56 -11.68
CA GLU A 39 -30.76 4.82 -12.64
C GLU A 39 -30.14 4.84 -14.04
N TYR A 40 -29.99 3.66 -14.64
CA TYR A 40 -29.60 3.49 -16.03
C TYR A 40 -30.73 2.83 -16.82
N LYS A 41 -30.88 3.26 -18.07
CA LYS A 41 -31.87 2.70 -19.00
C LYS A 41 -31.15 2.21 -20.26
N LEU A 42 -31.34 0.94 -20.57
CA LEU A 42 -30.88 0.29 -21.81
C LEU A 42 -32.07 0.16 -22.77
N SER A 43 -31.90 0.63 -24.00
CA SER A 43 -32.88 0.51 -25.08
C SER A 43 -32.27 -0.28 -26.22
N VAL A 44 -32.97 -1.33 -26.67
CA VAL A 44 -32.59 -2.18 -27.81
C VAL A 44 -33.79 -2.21 -28.75
N ASP A 45 -33.56 -2.08 -30.05
CA ASP A 45 -34.63 -2.03 -31.05
C ASP A 45 -35.50 -3.30 -31.00
N GLY A 46 -36.83 -3.11 -31.02
CA GLY A 46 -37.79 -4.20 -30.93
C GLY A 46 -38.02 -4.75 -29.51
N GLU A 47 -37.27 -4.31 -28.51
CA GLU A 47 -37.44 -4.70 -27.12
C GLU A 47 -37.99 -3.57 -26.25
N LYS A 48 -38.66 -3.94 -25.15
CA LYS A 48 -38.99 -2.98 -24.10
C LYS A 48 -37.71 -2.54 -23.38
N PRO A 49 -37.60 -1.27 -22.93
CA PRO A 49 -36.41 -0.83 -22.22
C PRO A 49 -36.13 -1.60 -20.93
N ALA A 50 -34.86 -1.92 -20.70
CA ALA A 50 -34.35 -2.49 -19.47
C ALA A 50 -33.90 -1.36 -18.52
N LEU A 51 -34.08 -1.58 -17.21
CA LEU A 51 -33.69 -0.63 -16.18
C LEU A 51 -32.72 -1.30 -15.20
N LEU A 52 -31.69 -0.56 -14.79
CA LEU A 52 -30.78 -0.99 -13.74
C LEU A 52 -30.64 0.13 -12.71
N HIS A 53 -30.97 -0.17 -11.46
CA HIS A 53 -30.68 0.74 -10.34
C HIS A 53 -29.38 0.32 -9.66
N VAL A 54 -28.46 1.27 -9.52
CA VAL A 54 -27.13 1.08 -8.93
C VAL A 54 -27.08 1.80 -7.59
N TYR A 55 -27.07 1.03 -6.50
CA TYR A 55 -26.95 1.55 -5.14
C TYR A 55 -25.49 1.50 -4.71
N LYS A 56 -24.83 2.67 -4.64
CA LYS A 56 -23.48 2.81 -4.10
C LYS A 56 -23.59 3.01 -2.58
N LYS A 57 -23.03 2.09 -1.80
CA LYS A 57 -23.10 2.15 -0.32
C LYS A 57 -21.87 2.87 0.25
N ASN A 58 -22.03 3.40 1.46
CA ASN A 58 -20.97 4.10 2.19
C ASN A 58 -19.78 3.20 2.57
N ASP A 59 -19.96 1.87 2.59
CA ASP A 59 -18.90 0.89 2.82
C ASP A 59 -18.09 0.56 1.54
N GLY A 60 -18.42 1.19 0.41
CA GLY A 60 -17.81 0.96 -0.89
C GLY A 60 -18.39 -0.22 -1.66
N SER A 61 -19.31 -0.99 -1.09
CA SER A 61 -20.02 -2.05 -1.80
C SER A 61 -21.12 -1.48 -2.70
N THR A 62 -21.54 -2.26 -3.69
CA THR A 62 -22.54 -1.88 -4.69
C THR A 62 -23.66 -2.91 -4.75
N THR A 63 -24.91 -2.46 -4.91
CA THR A 63 -26.03 -3.36 -5.20
C THR A 63 -26.60 -3.04 -6.57
N LEU A 64 -26.72 -4.07 -7.42
CA LEU A 64 -27.29 -3.98 -8.75
C LEU A 64 -28.72 -4.54 -8.70
N MET A 65 -29.72 -3.66 -8.80
CA MET A 65 -31.12 -4.06 -8.81
C MET A 65 -31.63 -4.14 -10.25
N SER A 66 -31.75 -5.36 -10.75
CA SER A 66 -32.25 -5.70 -12.10
C SER A 66 -33.74 -6.01 -12.16
N LYS A 67 -34.40 -6.22 -11.00
CA LYS A 67 -35.83 -6.55 -10.92
C LYS A 67 -36.70 -5.30 -10.93
N VAL A 68 -36.46 -4.43 -11.91
CA VAL A 68 -37.13 -3.15 -12.09
C VAL A 68 -37.43 -2.94 -13.58
N GLY A 69 -38.44 -2.11 -13.88
CA GLY A 69 -38.87 -1.89 -15.26
C GLY A 69 -39.60 -3.07 -15.89
N GLN A 70 -39.78 -3.01 -17.22
CA GLN A 70 -40.63 -3.95 -17.97
C GLN A 70 -39.85 -5.08 -18.65
N ASN A 71 -38.52 -4.96 -18.81
CA ASN A 71 -37.66 -5.98 -19.41
C ASN A 71 -36.63 -6.51 -18.40
N GLN A 72 -37.13 -7.30 -17.45
CA GLN A 72 -36.30 -7.88 -16.38
C GLN A 72 -35.25 -8.88 -16.90
N PRO A 73 -35.53 -9.75 -17.90
CA PRO A 73 -34.50 -10.65 -18.43
C PRO A 73 -33.27 -9.92 -18.98
N LEU A 74 -33.47 -8.85 -19.76
CA LEU A 74 -32.36 -8.03 -20.25
C LEU A 74 -31.67 -7.27 -19.13
N SER A 75 -32.43 -6.79 -18.13
CA SER A 75 -31.89 -6.12 -16.94
C SER A 75 -31.03 -7.06 -16.08
N GLU A 76 -31.39 -8.34 -16.00
CA GLU A 76 -30.63 -9.37 -15.28
C GLU A 76 -29.32 -9.73 -16.01
N ARG A 77 -29.36 -9.84 -17.35
CA ARG A 77 -28.15 -10.02 -18.18
C ARG A 77 -27.20 -8.84 -18.03
N LEU A 78 -27.72 -7.62 -18.11
CA LEU A 78 -26.95 -6.39 -17.88
C LEU A 78 -26.31 -6.39 -16.49
N ALA A 79 -27.07 -6.71 -15.44
CA ALA A 79 -26.53 -6.75 -14.08
C ALA A 79 -25.45 -7.81 -13.89
N ALA A 80 -25.59 -9.00 -14.52
CA ALA A 80 -24.59 -10.05 -14.50
C ALA A 80 -23.30 -9.62 -15.21
N TYR A 81 -23.42 -9.05 -16.41
CA TYR A 81 -22.28 -8.53 -17.16
C TYR A 81 -21.53 -7.44 -16.38
N VAL A 82 -22.26 -6.47 -15.81
CA VAL A 82 -21.64 -5.42 -14.99
C VAL A 82 -20.98 -6.01 -13.75
N ALA A 83 -21.62 -6.97 -13.08
CA ALA A 83 -21.04 -7.62 -11.91
C ALA A 83 -19.73 -8.34 -12.23
N GLU A 84 -19.66 -9.04 -13.37
CA GLU A 84 -18.48 -9.78 -13.81
C GLU A 84 -17.37 -8.85 -14.32
N SER A 85 -17.70 -7.93 -15.23
CA SER A 85 -16.74 -7.01 -15.86
C SER A 85 -16.17 -5.95 -14.91
N THR A 86 -16.86 -5.66 -13.79
CA THR A 86 -16.43 -4.69 -12.79
C THR A 86 -16.11 -5.31 -11.44
N ALA A 87 -16.11 -6.64 -11.35
CA ALA A 87 -15.74 -7.36 -10.14
C ALA A 87 -14.33 -6.94 -9.70
N ARG A 88 -14.24 -6.39 -8.49
CA ARG A 88 -12.95 -6.31 -7.81
C ARG A 88 -12.70 -7.65 -7.14
N VAL A 89 -11.48 -8.17 -7.28
CA VAL A 89 -11.03 -9.32 -6.51
C VAL A 89 -11.39 -9.05 -5.05
N PRO A 90 -12.18 -9.92 -4.38
CA PRO A 90 -12.44 -9.77 -2.96
C PRO A 90 -11.09 -9.85 -2.27
N VAL A 91 -10.55 -8.70 -1.85
CA VAL A 91 -9.41 -8.68 -0.95
C VAL A 91 -9.95 -9.30 0.32
N ALA A 92 -9.50 -10.51 0.64
CA ALA A 92 -9.73 -11.07 1.95
C ALA A 92 -9.17 -10.03 2.94
N ASN A 93 -10.05 -9.34 3.68
CA ASN A 93 -9.66 -8.53 4.83
C ASN A 93 -9.25 -9.48 5.96
N LYS A 94 -8.24 -10.32 5.70
CA LYS A 94 -7.68 -11.18 6.71
C LYS A 94 -6.91 -10.27 7.65
N PRO A 95 -7.23 -10.25 8.95
CA PRO A 95 -6.44 -9.50 9.91
C PRO A 95 -5.00 -10.01 9.89
N LEU A 96 -4.04 -9.11 9.95
CA LEU A 96 -2.67 -9.47 10.28
C LEU A 96 -2.59 -9.68 11.79
N THR A 97 -2.02 -10.81 12.22
CA THR A 97 -1.89 -11.15 13.64
C THR A 97 -0.46 -11.56 13.97
N LEU A 98 0.03 -11.10 15.12
CA LEU A 98 1.34 -11.49 15.67
C LEU A 98 1.17 -11.98 17.11
N GLY A 99 2.04 -12.89 17.55
CA GLY A 99 1.96 -13.55 18.83
C GLY A 99 2.28 -12.65 20.02
N ASN A 100 3.41 -11.93 19.99
CA ASN A 100 3.89 -11.18 21.15
C ASN A 100 4.52 -9.82 20.76
N LEU A 101 3.69 -8.78 20.68
CA LEU A 101 4.12 -7.40 20.52
C LEU A 101 4.43 -6.79 21.89
N SER A 102 5.67 -6.31 22.07
CA SER A 102 6.07 -5.64 23.30
C SER A 102 5.32 -4.31 23.52
N VAL A 103 5.18 -3.91 24.78
CA VAL A 103 4.58 -2.61 25.16
C VAL A 103 5.39 -1.45 24.59
N GLU A 104 6.72 -1.58 24.57
CA GLU A 104 7.63 -0.57 23.99
C GLU A 104 7.35 -0.36 22.49
N THR A 105 7.22 -1.45 21.73
CA THR A 105 6.89 -1.36 20.30
C THR A 105 5.50 -0.77 20.07
N TRP A 106 4.53 -1.11 20.92
CA TRP A 106 3.19 -0.51 20.86
C TRP A 106 3.22 1.00 21.11
N ASP A 107 3.92 1.43 22.16
CA ASP A 107 4.01 2.85 22.53
C ASP A 107 4.78 3.64 21.46
N PHE A 108 5.86 3.08 20.92
CA PHE A 108 6.58 3.67 19.78
C PHE A 108 5.71 3.76 18.53
N LEU A 109 4.93 2.71 18.21
CA LEU A 109 4.01 2.73 17.07
C LEU A 109 3.00 3.87 17.20
N ARG A 110 2.45 4.07 18.40
CA ARG A 110 1.51 5.17 18.66
C ARG A 110 2.17 6.53 18.46
N GLU A 111 3.36 6.75 19.05
CA GLU A 111 4.12 8.00 18.87
C GLU A 111 4.43 8.26 17.39
N TYR A 112 4.88 7.23 16.67
CA TYR A 112 5.21 7.32 15.25
C TYR A 112 4.00 7.70 14.39
N LEU A 113 2.82 7.10 14.65
CA LEU A 113 1.60 7.43 13.93
C LEU A 113 1.15 8.88 14.20
N GLU A 114 1.24 9.34 15.45
CA GLU A 114 0.92 10.74 15.82
C GLU A 114 1.86 11.73 15.13
N LEU A 115 3.16 11.43 15.04
CA LEU A 115 4.15 12.24 14.32
C LEU A 115 3.92 12.30 12.81
N ASN A 116 3.15 11.36 12.24
CA ASN A 116 2.79 11.32 10.82
C ASN A 116 1.33 11.76 10.58
N ASP A 117 0.83 12.68 11.42
CA ASP A 117 -0.49 13.32 11.30
C ASP A 117 -1.67 12.34 11.29
N CYS A 118 -1.50 11.13 11.84
CA CYS A 118 -2.60 10.18 11.99
C CYS A 118 -3.47 10.59 13.18
N LYS A 119 -4.79 10.58 13.00
CA LYS A 119 -5.76 10.77 14.09
C LYS A 119 -6.00 9.43 14.77
N ILE A 120 -5.61 9.37 16.04
CA ILE A 120 -5.80 8.18 16.88
C ILE A 120 -7.01 8.40 17.79
N THR A 121 -7.87 7.39 17.89
CA THR A 121 -8.99 7.35 18.83
C THR A 121 -8.94 6.04 19.60
N ASP A 122 -8.80 6.13 20.92
CA ASP A 122 -8.89 4.96 21.79
C ASP A 122 -10.34 4.43 21.80
N GLU A 123 -10.48 3.12 21.62
CA GLU A 123 -11.76 2.42 21.65
C GLU A 123 -11.72 1.33 22.74
N PRO A 124 -12.84 1.04 23.41
CA PRO A 124 -12.88 0.00 24.43
C PRO A 124 -12.59 -1.38 23.82
N LEU A 125 -11.75 -2.16 24.50
CA LEU A 125 -11.48 -3.57 24.20
C LEU A 125 -11.45 -4.36 25.50
N GLN A 126 -12.12 -5.51 25.53
CA GLN A 126 -12.05 -6.42 26.67
C GLN A 126 -10.68 -7.13 26.64
N HIS A 127 -9.91 -7.00 27.72
CA HIS A 127 -8.57 -7.61 27.87
C HIS A 127 -7.51 -7.09 26.89
N GLY A 128 -7.39 -5.76 26.78
CA GLY A 128 -6.35 -5.13 25.99
C GLY A 128 -6.62 -3.67 25.68
N ARG A 129 -5.91 -3.17 24.66
CA ARG A 129 -6.01 -1.82 24.12
C ARG A 129 -6.43 -1.91 22.66
N ARG A 130 -7.34 -1.04 22.24
CA ARG A 130 -7.70 -0.88 20.83
C ARG A 130 -7.63 0.59 20.46
N ILE A 131 -7.02 0.85 19.32
CA ILE A 131 -7.04 2.18 18.72
C ILE A 131 -7.57 2.11 17.30
N LYS A 132 -8.37 3.11 16.96
CA LYS A 132 -8.77 3.44 15.62
C LYS A 132 -7.81 4.50 15.08
N VAL A 133 -7.17 4.21 13.96
CA VAL A 133 -6.19 5.10 13.32
C VAL A 133 -6.73 5.56 11.97
N VAL A 134 -6.90 6.86 11.81
CA VAL A 134 -7.28 7.49 10.55
C VAL A 134 -6.10 8.30 10.03
N GLY A 135 -5.56 7.90 8.88
CA GLY A 135 -4.44 8.58 8.25
C GLY A 135 -4.84 9.88 7.55
N PRO A 136 -3.88 10.71 7.11
CA PRO A 136 -4.13 11.94 6.36
C PRO A 136 -4.96 11.72 5.08
N GLN A 137 -4.79 10.55 4.45
CA GLN A 137 -5.53 10.13 3.24
C GLN A 137 -6.91 9.53 3.55
N ARG A 138 -7.35 9.62 4.81
CA ARG A 138 -8.61 9.02 5.33
C ARG A 138 -8.65 7.49 5.23
N ASP A 139 -7.50 6.87 5.03
CA ASP A 139 -7.35 5.43 5.20
C ASP A 139 -7.44 5.08 6.68
N LEU A 140 -7.95 3.88 6.94
CA LEU A 140 -8.42 3.49 8.26
C LEU A 140 -7.89 2.10 8.60
N VAL A 141 -7.27 2.02 9.77
CA VAL A 141 -6.81 0.77 10.37
C VAL A 141 -7.26 0.72 11.84
N TYR A 142 -7.66 -0.46 12.28
CA TYR A 142 -7.87 -0.79 13.69
C TYR A 142 -6.72 -1.64 14.19
N LEU A 143 -6.14 -1.23 15.31
CA LEU A 143 -5.02 -1.91 15.95
C LEU A 143 -5.48 -2.41 17.31
N HIS A 144 -5.18 -3.66 17.61
CA HIS A 144 -5.50 -4.31 18.87
C HIS A 144 -4.21 -4.84 19.49
N HIS A 145 -4.03 -4.58 20.78
CA HIS A 145 -2.98 -5.13 21.61
C HIS A 145 -3.61 -5.77 22.83
N TYR A 146 -3.64 -7.09 22.86
CA TYR A 146 -4.26 -7.85 23.94
C TYR A 146 -3.32 -7.95 25.14
N ASP A 147 -3.87 -8.13 26.33
CA ASP A 147 -3.08 -8.29 27.57
C ASP A 147 -2.11 -9.49 27.51
N THR A 148 -2.37 -10.45 26.60
CA THR A 148 -1.50 -11.60 26.34
C THR A 148 -0.27 -11.26 25.49
N GLY A 149 -0.10 -10.01 25.06
CA GLY A 149 0.91 -9.58 24.09
C GLY A 149 0.48 -9.74 22.62
N LYS A 150 -0.65 -10.41 22.35
CA LYS A 150 -1.10 -10.65 20.97
C LYS A 150 -1.43 -9.33 20.28
N PHE A 151 -0.99 -9.18 19.04
CA PHE A 151 -1.31 -8.03 18.20
C PHE A 151 -2.22 -8.42 17.04
N MET A 152 -3.14 -7.53 16.69
CA MET A 152 -3.99 -7.68 15.51
C MET A 152 -4.20 -6.33 14.80
N MET A 153 -3.89 -6.31 13.51
CA MET A 153 -4.15 -5.20 12.62
C MET A 153 -5.27 -5.55 11.63
N GLN A 154 -6.27 -4.69 11.52
CA GLN A 154 -7.38 -4.79 10.59
C GLN A 154 -7.52 -3.51 9.79
N GLY A 155 -7.47 -3.59 8.46
CA GLY A 155 -7.64 -2.43 7.61
C GLY A 155 -7.26 -2.76 6.18
N ARG A 156 -7.45 -1.80 5.29
CA ARG A 156 -6.98 -1.93 3.91
C ARG A 156 -5.47 -1.65 3.85
N PRO A 157 -4.70 -2.34 2.99
CA PRO A 157 -3.26 -2.14 2.84
C PRO A 157 -2.98 -0.81 2.12
N MET A 158 -3.11 0.29 2.87
CA MET A 158 -2.88 1.68 2.44
C MET A 158 -1.74 2.30 3.28
N ALA A 159 -1.62 3.64 3.31
CA ALA A 159 -0.52 4.35 3.96
C ALA A 159 -0.36 4.03 5.46
N VAL A 160 -1.43 4.07 6.26
CA VAL A 160 -1.43 3.72 7.69
C VAL A 160 -1.03 2.28 7.91
N TYR A 161 -1.54 1.37 7.08
CA TYR A 161 -1.15 -0.04 7.13
C TYR A 161 0.36 -0.19 6.88
N ALA A 162 0.89 0.53 5.88
CA ALA A 162 2.32 0.53 5.57
C ALA A 162 3.14 1.13 6.72
N MET A 163 2.68 2.20 7.38
CA MET A 163 3.32 2.77 8.57
C MET A 163 3.34 1.79 9.75
N VAL A 164 2.26 1.06 9.99
CA VAL A 164 2.21 0.04 11.05
C VAL A 164 3.17 -1.11 10.73
N MET A 165 3.10 -1.66 9.51
CA MET A 165 4.04 -2.68 9.05
C MET A 165 5.48 -2.21 9.14
N SER A 166 5.71 -0.93 8.89
CA SER A 166 6.99 -0.27 9.06
C SER A 166 7.51 -0.51 10.48
N THR A 167 6.80 -0.02 11.48
CA THR A 167 7.21 -0.18 12.88
C THR A 167 7.41 -1.63 13.26
N LEU A 168 6.51 -2.54 12.82
CA LEU A 168 6.62 -3.97 13.12
C LEU A 168 7.91 -4.58 12.55
N CYS A 169 8.24 -4.34 11.29
CA CYS A 169 9.49 -4.86 10.70
C CYS A 169 10.75 -4.31 11.40
N GLU A 170 10.72 -3.12 12.00
CA GLU A 170 11.90 -2.53 12.66
C GLU A 170 12.02 -2.93 14.13
N MET A 171 10.90 -2.99 14.84
CA MET A 171 10.90 -3.10 16.31
C MET A 171 10.42 -4.47 16.84
N HIS A 172 9.77 -5.31 16.01
CA HIS A 172 9.37 -6.65 16.46
C HIS A 172 10.59 -7.57 16.59
N ASP A 173 10.68 -8.35 17.66
CA ASP A 173 11.84 -9.22 17.90
C ASP A 173 11.94 -10.35 16.87
N ASP A 174 10.81 -10.94 16.49
CA ASP A 174 10.74 -11.96 15.45
C ASP A 174 10.37 -11.34 14.09
N LYS A 175 11.39 -11.08 13.25
CA LYS A 175 11.19 -10.52 11.91
C LYS A 175 10.51 -11.50 10.96
N ARG A 176 10.75 -12.80 11.15
CA ARG A 176 10.20 -13.85 10.31
C ARG A 176 8.70 -13.97 10.54
N GLU A 177 8.24 -13.91 11.78
CA GLU A 177 6.81 -13.91 12.12
C GLU A 177 6.07 -12.76 11.41
N VAL A 178 6.66 -11.55 11.40
CA VAL A 178 6.08 -10.39 10.70
C VAL A 178 5.92 -10.65 9.21
N LEU A 179 6.93 -11.26 8.57
CA LEU A 179 6.89 -11.62 7.15
C LEU A 179 5.88 -12.73 6.85
N GLU A 180 5.83 -13.77 7.68
CA GLU A 180 4.88 -14.87 7.54
C GLU A 180 3.45 -14.36 7.67
N ALA A 181 3.18 -13.53 8.68
CA ALA A 181 1.88 -12.90 8.87
C ALA A 181 1.50 -11.97 7.70
N GLN A 182 2.47 -11.28 7.09
CA GLN A 182 2.25 -10.46 5.90
C GLN A 182 1.95 -11.31 4.66
N LEU A 183 2.64 -12.43 4.46
CA LEU A 183 2.37 -13.36 3.37
C LEU A 183 1.01 -14.03 3.50
N GLU A 184 0.55 -14.28 4.72
CA GLU A 184 -0.77 -14.86 4.96
C GLU A 184 -1.92 -13.96 4.53
N VAL A 185 -1.73 -12.64 4.56
CA VAL A 185 -2.75 -11.65 4.16
C VAL A 185 -2.62 -11.24 2.69
N VAL A 186 -1.48 -11.51 2.05
CA VAL A 186 -1.21 -11.19 0.65
C VAL A 186 -1.41 -12.44 -0.22
N PRO A 187 -2.28 -12.41 -1.25
CA PRO A 187 -2.55 -13.58 -2.09
C PRO A 187 -1.40 -13.82 -3.11
N VAL A 188 -0.25 -14.28 -2.62
CA VAL A 188 0.94 -14.62 -3.42
C VAL A 188 1.38 -16.04 -3.06
N HIS A 189 1.66 -16.85 -4.08
CA HIS A 189 2.21 -18.20 -3.91
C HIS A 189 3.74 -18.14 -3.75
N THR A 190 4.21 -17.72 -2.57
CA THR A 190 5.65 -17.69 -2.23
C THR A 190 5.88 -18.03 -0.76
N THR A 191 7.13 -18.25 -0.39
CA THR A 191 7.56 -18.47 1.01
C THR A 191 8.58 -17.42 1.41
N VAL A 192 8.74 -17.19 2.72
CA VAL A 192 9.77 -16.26 3.23
C VAL A 192 11.17 -16.65 2.74
N ASP A 193 11.49 -17.95 2.76
CA ASP A 193 12.80 -18.44 2.32
C ASP A 193 13.02 -18.17 0.82
N ALA A 194 11.99 -18.35 -0.03
CA ALA A 194 12.08 -18.03 -1.45
C ALA A 194 12.26 -16.53 -1.71
N LEU A 195 11.61 -15.66 -0.93
CA LEU A 195 11.79 -14.21 -1.03
C LEU A 195 13.21 -13.78 -0.64
N TYR A 196 13.77 -14.38 0.41
CA TYR A 196 15.14 -14.10 0.82
C TYR A 196 16.16 -14.62 -0.19
N GLU A 197 15.90 -15.76 -0.83
CA GLU A 197 16.75 -16.25 -1.91
C GLU A 197 16.71 -15.32 -3.13
N GLU A 198 15.52 -14.91 -3.56
CA GLU A 198 15.35 -13.92 -4.63
C GLU A 198 15.99 -12.57 -4.29
N LEU A 199 15.84 -12.09 -3.05
CA LEU A 199 16.48 -10.85 -2.60
C LEU A 199 18.01 -10.95 -2.73
N ARG A 200 18.61 -12.08 -2.36
CA ARG A 200 20.05 -12.31 -2.50
C ARG A 200 20.50 -12.41 -3.95
N GLN A 201 19.63 -12.85 -4.87
CA GLN A 201 19.92 -12.80 -6.31
C GLN A 201 20.01 -11.36 -6.82
N HIS A 202 19.20 -10.45 -6.26
CA HIS A 202 19.25 -9.03 -6.57
C HIS A 202 20.35 -8.26 -5.82
N LEU A 203 20.71 -8.71 -4.61
CA LEU A 203 21.65 -8.06 -3.71
C LEU A 203 22.82 -9.01 -3.34
N PRO A 204 23.58 -9.55 -4.32
CA PRO A 204 24.58 -10.58 -4.06
C PRO A 204 25.74 -10.11 -3.17
N ILE A 205 26.02 -8.80 -3.12
CA ILE A 205 27.08 -8.23 -2.28
C ILE A 205 26.48 -7.51 -1.06
N SER A 206 25.37 -6.79 -1.24
CA SER A 206 24.82 -5.90 -0.22
C SER A 206 23.88 -6.58 0.78
N ALA A 207 23.36 -7.78 0.51
CA ALA A 207 22.45 -8.48 1.43
C ALA A 207 23.11 -8.76 2.80
N ASP A 208 24.37 -9.17 2.82
CA ASP A 208 25.10 -9.44 4.07
C ASP A 208 25.33 -8.16 4.87
N PHE A 209 25.53 -7.02 4.18
CA PHE A 209 25.63 -5.72 4.84
C PHE A 209 24.31 -5.30 5.47
N LEU A 210 23.19 -5.45 4.75
CA LEU A 210 21.86 -5.16 5.29
C LEU A 210 21.50 -6.01 6.51
N GLY A 211 22.08 -7.21 6.60
CA GLY A 211 21.78 -8.19 7.63
C GLY A 211 20.31 -8.63 7.60
N GLU A 212 19.90 -9.35 8.65
CA GLU A 212 18.54 -9.89 8.74
C GLU A 212 17.48 -8.78 8.78
N THR A 213 17.73 -7.69 9.53
CA THR A 213 16.77 -6.59 9.66
C THR A 213 16.55 -5.86 8.34
N GLY A 214 17.62 -5.49 7.63
CA GLY A 214 17.47 -4.82 6.33
C GLY A 214 16.83 -5.73 5.29
N CYS A 215 17.18 -7.03 5.27
CA CYS A 215 16.53 -7.99 4.39
C CYS A 215 15.04 -8.15 4.70
N ALA A 216 14.64 -8.22 5.98
CA ALA A 216 13.25 -8.31 6.40
C ALA A 216 12.44 -7.05 6.05
N ILE A 217 13.07 -5.88 6.01
CA ILE A 217 12.43 -4.63 5.58
C ILE A 217 12.18 -4.65 4.06
N VAL A 218 13.12 -5.16 3.26
CA VAL A 218 13.07 -5.09 1.79
C VAL A 218 12.24 -6.22 1.16
N ALA A 219 12.38 -7.45 1.66
CA ALA A 219 11.78 -8.65 1.07
C ALA A 219 10.26 -8.56 0.79
N PRO A 220 9.44 -7.90 1.64
CA PRO A 220 8.02 -7.69 1.34
C PRO A 220 7.75 -7.02 0.00
N ALA A 221 8.63 -6.13 -0.48
CA ALA A 221 8.45 -5.46 -1.76
C ALA A 221 8.42 -6.48 -2.92
N LEU A 222 9.25 -7.52 -2.87
CA LEU A 222 9.29 -8.60 -3.88
C LEU A 222 8.02 -9.44 -3.89
N ALA A 223 7.42 -9.69 -2.72
CA ALA A 223 6.11 -10.32 -2.67
C ALA A 223 5.02 -9.41 -3.27
N LEU A 224 5.06 -8.12 -2.92
CA LEU A 224 4.07 -7.14 -3.37
C LEU A 224 4.11 -6.89 -4.88
N THR A 225 5.27 -6.98 -5.54
CA THR A 225 5.33 -6.91 -7.02
C THR A 225 4.64 -8.08 -7.70
N LYS A 226 4.39 -9.19 -6.99
CA LYS A 226 3.79 -10.42 -7.53
C LYS A 226 2.28 -10.53 -7.29
N ILE A 227 1.67 -9.58 -6.56
CA ILE A 227 0.24 -9.65 -6.25
C ILE A 227 -0.61 -9.59 -7.55
N ALA A 228 -1.62 -10.45 -7.66
CA ALA A 228 -2.56 -10.41 -8.78
C ALA A 228 -3.73 -9.42 -8.55
N VAL A 229 -3.73 -8.72 -7.42
CA VAL A 229 -4.81 -7.82 -7.02
C VAL A 229 -4.66 -6.48 -7.71
N GLN A 230 -5.74 -6.00 -8.33
CA GLN A 230 -5.81 -4.63 -8.82
C GLN A 230 -6.03 -3.64 -7.67
N LEU A 231 -5.09 -2.72 -7.49
CA LEU A 231 -5.17 -1.65 -6.50
C LEU A 231 -5.40 -0.30 -7.20
N PRO A 232 -6.19 0.61 -6.59
CA PRO A 232 -6.31 1.98 -7.08
C PRO A 232 -5.02 2.79 -6.86
N ASP A 233 -4.17 2.35 -5.94
CA ASP A 233 -2.86 2.93 -5.66
C ASP A 233 -1.89 1.81 -5.26
N TYR A 234 -0.80 1.66 -6.01
CA TYR A 234 0.27 0.69 -5.81
C TYR A 234 1.47 1.30 -5.07
N SER A 235 1.37 2.51 -4.51
CA SER A 235 2.44 3.12 -3.71
C SER A 235 2.93 2.22 -2.57
N THR A 236 2.04 1.39 -2.01
CA THR A 236 2.36 0.40 -0.98
C THR A 236 3.29 -0.71 -1.45
N VAL A 237 3.36 -1.00 -2.76
CA VAL A 237 4.31 -1.97 -3.34
C VAL A 237 5.75 -1.45 -3.25
N ALA A 238 5.96 -0.15 -3.48
CA ALA A 238 7.28 0.47 -3.48
C ALA A 238 7.79 0.81 -2.07
N PHE A 239 6.88 0.92 -1.09
CA PHE A 239 7.21 1.37 0.27
C PHE A 239 8.30 0.55 0.97
N PRO A 240 8.24 -0.80 1.03
CA PRO A 240 9.25 -1.57 1.76
C PRO A 240 10.64 -1.43 1.14
N ALA A 241 10.72 -1.32 -0.20
CA ALA A 241 11.98 -1.08 -0.89
C ALA A 241 12.56 0.30 -0.54
N LEU A 242 11.77 1.38 -0.68
CA LEU A 242 12.21 2.74 -0.36
C LEU A 242 12.63 2.89 1.11
N ARG A 243 11.97 2.18 2.02
CA ARG A 243 12.39 2.12 3.41
C ARG A 243 13.69 1.33 3.60
N GLY A 244 13.87 0.23 2.90
CA GLY A 244 15.15 -0.49 2.89
C GLY A 244 16.30 0.38 2.38
N LEU A 245 16.03 1.26 1.41
CA LEU A 245 17.00 2.26 0.95
C LEU A 245 17.32 3.29 2.05
N GLU A 246 16.32 3.73 2.82
CA GLU A 246 16.52 4.57 4.01
C GLU A 246 17.41 3.88 5.05
N PHE A 247 17.09 2.63 5.38
CA PHE A 247 17.85 1.80 6.32
C PHE A 247 19.31 1.62 5.85
N TYR A 248 19.52 1.27 4.59
CA TYR A 248 20.83 1.14 3.96
C TYR A 248 21.68 2.41 4.12
N MET A 249 21.12 3.59 3.79
CA MET A 249 21.84 4.86 3.94
C MET A 249 22.19 5.15 5.41
N LYS A 250 21.24 4.93 6.33
CA LYS A 250 21.48 5.11 7.77
C LYS A 250 22.58 4.18 8.27
N GLN A 251 22.62 2.94 7.80
CA GLN A 251 23.64 1.97 8.19
C GLN A 251 25.04 2.37 7.68
N ILE A 252 25.15 2.91 6.46
CA ILE A 252 26.42 3.49 5.98
C ILE A 252 26.86 4.65 6.86
N LEU A 253 25.95 5.56 7.18
CA LEU A 253 26.24 6.72 8.03
C LEU A 253 26.74 6.28 9.42
N VAL A 254 26.10 5.29 10.04
CA VAL A 254 26.54 4.70 11.31
C VAL A 254 27.93 4.06 11.20
N THR A 255 28.20 3.33 10.10
CA THR A 255 29.52 2.72 9.85
C THR A 255 30.63 3.77 9.65
N LYS A 256 30.26 5.02 9.34
CA LYS A 256 31.15 6.19 9.23
C LYS A 256 31.03 7.13 10.43
N ASP A 257 30.68 6.58 11.58
CA ASP A 257 30.59 7.26 12.89
C ASP A 257 29.69 8.51 12.89
N GLN A 258 28.65 8.54 12.04
CA GLN A 258 27.64 9.59 12.12
C GLN A 258 26.59 9.26 13.18
N PRO A 259 26.20 10.23 14.02
CA PRO A 259 25.14 10.04 14.99
C PRO A 259 23.78 10.00 14.27
N VAL A 260 23.29 8.79 13.99
CA VAL A 260 21.95 8.59 13.43
C VAL A 260 20.99 8.26 14.56
N SER A 261 19.99 9.12 14.77
CA SER A 261 18.89 8.83 15.68
C SER A 261 17.75 8.13 14.94
N PRO A 262 17.05 7.15 15.55
CA PRO A 262 15.83 6.57 15.00
C PRO A 262 14.75 7.62 14.69
N LYS A 263 14.68 8.70 15.50
CA LYS A 263 13.71 9.79 15.34
C LYS A 263 14.13 10.82 14.29
N GLN A 264 15.35 10.75 13.77
CA GLN A 264 15.86 11.70 12.78
C GLN A 264 15.69 11.15 11.35
N GLY A 265 15.02 11.92 10.50
CA GLY A 265 14.91 11.63 9.07
C GLY A 265 16.23 11.88 8.33
N LEU A 266 16.40 11.24 7.17
CA LEU A 266 17.60 11.41 6.35
C LEU A 266 17.86 12.86 5.92
N GLY A 267 16.82 13.68 5.79
CA GLY A 267 16.96 15.09 5.38
C GLY A 267 17.88 15.92 6.27
N ALA A 268 18.20 15.48 7.49
CA ALA A 268 19.17 16.16 8.35
C ALA A 268 20.63 16.04 7.86
N PHE A 269 20.93 15.06 7.00
CA PHE A 269 22.28 14.80 6.49
C PHE A 269 22.52 15.38 5.09
N PHE A 270 21.47 15.85 4.41
CA PHE A 270 21.54 16.32 3.02
C PHE A 270 21.02 17.76 2.91
N ASN A 271 21.57 18.51 1.96
CA ASN A 271 21.06 19.83 1.60
C ASN A 271 19.85 19.73 0.67
N LEU A 272 19.26 20.88 0.31
CA LEU A 272 18.11 20.95 -0.59
C LEU A 272 18.41 20.47 -2.02
N GLN A 273 19.68 20.45 -2.42
CA GLN A 273 20.15 19.95 -3.71
C GLN A 273 20.38 18.43 -3.70
N GLY A 274 20.20 17.77 -2.54
CA GLY A 274 20.43 16.34 -2.37
C GLY A 274 21.88 15.93 -2.15
N SER A 275 22.79 16.90 -1.98
CA SER A 275 24.19 16.63 -1.62
C SER A 275 24.35 16.45 -0.12
N LEU A 276 25.31 15.64 0.29
CA LEU A 276 25.62 15.43 1.71
C LEU A 276 26.17 16.73 2.31
N ILE A 277 25.70 17.13 3.48
CA ILE A 277 26.15 18.38 4.11
C ILE A 277 27.67 18.34 4.34
N SER A 278 28.35 19.47 4.13
CA SER A 278 29.83 19.53 4.08
C SER A 278 30.51 18.93 5.33
N GLY A 279 29.97 19.17 6.52
CA GLY A 279 30.48 18.58 7.76
C GLY A 279 30.31 17.05 7.84
N CYS A 280 29.23 16.52 7.29
CA CYS A 280 29.01 15.07 7.21
C CYS A 280 29.92 14.43 6.14
N ALA A 281 30.02 15.06 4.96
CA ALA A 281 30.91 14.61 3.88
C ALA A 281 32.38 14.56 4.31
N ALA A 282 32.84 15.60 5.03
CA ALA A 282 34.20 15.64 5.57
C ALA A 282 34.47 14.50 6.55
N LYS A 283 33.51 14.17 7.43
CA LYS A 283 33.64 13.05 8.38
C LYS A 283 33.61 11.68 7.69
N VAL A 284 32.74 11.50 6.68
CA VAL A 284 32.72 10.28 5.87
C VAL A 284 34.07 10.08 5.17
N GLY A 285 34.71 11.16 4.73
CA GLY A 285 36.11 11.16 4.27
C GLY A 285 36.39 10.29 3.04
N CYS A 286 35.34 9.85 2.34
CA CYS A 286 35.43 8.87 1.26
C CYS A 286 34.50 9.27 0.11
N THR A 287 35.06 9.80 -0.98
CA THR A 287 34.30 10.29 -2.13
C THR A 287 33.34 9.25 -2.72
N PRO A 288 33.74 7.98 -2.96
CA PRO A 288 32.79 6.96 -3.41
C PRO A 288 31.62 6.73 -2.44
N THR A 289 31.87 6.78 -1.13
CA THR A 289 30.81 6.65 -0.11
C THR A 289 29.86 7.84 -0.14
N VAL A 290 30.38 9.06 -0.29
CA VAL A 290 29.56 10.27 -0.43
C VAL A 290 28.66 10.17 -1.67
N LEU A 291 29.23 9.81 -2.83
CA LEU A 291 28.47 9.64 -4.06
C LEU A 291 27.41 8.53 -3.96
N ALA A 292 27.72 7.43 -3.26
CA ALA A 292 26.77 6.36 -2.97
C ALA A 292 25.57 6.86 -2.15
N LEU A 293 25.83 7.64 -1.10
CA LEU A 293 24.80 8.26 -0.26
C LEU A 293 23.94 9.26 -1.04
N GLU A 294 24.57 10.16 -1.81
CA GLU A 294 23.86 11.18 -2.59
C GLU A 294 22.98 10.56 -3.69
N LYS A 295 23.50 9.54 -4.40
CA LYS A 295 22.73 8.80 -5.41
C LYS A 295 21.51 8.09 -4.78
N SER A 296 21.73 7.46 -3.63
CA SER A 296 20.65 6.79 -2.89
C SER A 296 19.61 7.79 -2.37
N TYR A 297 20.06 8.94 -1.88
CA TYR A 297 19.18 9.98 -1.36
C TYR A 297 18.35 10.65 -2.46
N ALA A 298 18.93 10.87 -3.64
CA ALA A 298 18.20 11.40 -4.78
C ALA A 298 16.98 10.52 -5.12
N LEU A 299 17.18 9.21 -5.25
CA LEU A 299 16.09 8.24 -5.49
C LEU A 299 15.07 8.24 -4.34
N HIS A 300 15.54 8.20 -3.10
CA HIS A 300 14.68 8.20 -1.92
C HIS A 300 13.80 9.46 -1.83
N SER A 301 14.39 10.65 -1.98
CA SER A 301 13.71 11.95 -1.91
C SER A 301 12.68 12.15 -3.03
N GLN A 302 12.97 11.64 -4.24
CA GLN A 302 12.09 11.72 -5.40
C GLN A 302 10.75 11.00 -5.19
N HIS A 303 10.77 9.89 -4.44
CA HIS A 303 9.60 9.04 -4.26
C HIS A 303 8.93 9.22 -2.90
N ARG A 304 9.69 9.38 -1.80
CA ARG A 304 9.11 9.32 -0.44
C ARG A 304 8.09 10.41 -0.17
N ASN A 305 8.42 11.66 -0.48
CA ASN A 305 7.53 12.77 -0.14
C ASN A 305 6.25 12.77 -0.97
N GLY A 306 6.33 12.42 -2.26
CA GLY A 306 5.16 12.37 -3.12
C GLY A 306 4.25 11.16 -2.88
N LEU A 307 4.83 10.00 -2.54
CA LEU A 307 4.07 8.74 -2.41
C LEU A 307 3.50 8.51 -1.01
N PHE A 308 4.12 9.07 0.04
CA PHE A 308 3.78 8.75 1.43
C PHE A 308 3.32 9.95 2.26
N HIS A 309 3.33 11.15 1.70
CA HIS A 309 2.70 12.33 2.30
C HIS A 309 1.64 12.89 1.32
N ALA A 310 0.42 13.12 1.83
CA ALA A 310 -0.64 13.77 1.05
C ALA A 310 -0.48 15.29 1.13
N ASP A 311 -0.62 15.97 0.01
CA ASP A 311 -0.63 17.43 0.00
C ASP A 311 -1.96 17.94 0.60
N GLY A 312 -1.87 18.58 1.75
CA GLY A 312 -3.04 19.09 2.49
C GLY A 312 -3.63 20.38 1.92
N VAL A 313 -2.96 21.02 0.96
CA VAL A 313 -3.37 22.30 0.36
C VAL A 313 -4.00 22.06 -1.02
N VAL A 314 -3.48 21.12 -1.80
CA VAL A 314 -4.00 20.76 -3.13
C VAL A 314 -4.13 19.24 -3.23
N PRO A 315 -5.35 18.67 -3.00
CA PRO A 315 -5.57 17.22 -3.02
C PRO A 315 -5.07 16.52 -4.29
N ASP A 316 -5.15 17.20 -5.44
CA ASP A 316 -4.71 16.70 -6.75
C ASP A 316 -3.18 16.55 -6.89
N MET A 317 -2.38 17.08 -5.96
CA MET A 317 -0.91 16.95 -5.94
C MET A 317 -0.43 15.70 -5.18
N THR A 318 -1.32 14.96 -4.51
CA THR A 318 -0.95 13.69 -3.87
C THR A 318 -0.66 12.65 -4.95
N ARG A 319 0.60 12.22 -5.06
CA ARG A 319 1.00 11.27 -6.10
C ARG A 319 0.56 9.86 -5.72
N VAL A 320 -0.33 9.30 -6.52
CA VAL A 320 -0.67 7.87 -6.50
C VAL A 320 0.07 7.14 -7.62
N ILE A 321 0.29 5.84 -7.45
CA ILE A 321 0.81 4.99 -8.53
C ILE A 321 -0.33 4.07 -8.98
N GLU A 322 -0.99 4.43 -10.08
CA GLU A 322 -2.11 3.64 -10.62
C GLU A 322 -1.63 2.39 -11.39
N ASP A 323 -0.38 2.40 -11.86
CA ASP A 323 0.21 1.30 -12.62
C ASP A 323 1.14 0.45 -11.75
N LYS A 324 0.77 -0.82 -11.59
CA LYS A 324 1.56 -1.83 -10.86
C LYS A 324 3.00 -1.93 -11.38
N GLN A 325 3.20 -1.87 -12.70
CA GLN A 325 4.53 -1.99 -13.30
C GLN A 325 5.41 -0.79 -12.93
N VAL A 326 4.84 0.41 -12.82
CA VAL A 326 5.56 1.59 -12.34
C VAL A 326 6.03 1.38 -10.89
N ALA A 327 5.18 0.85 -10.03
CA ALA A 327 5.57 0.54 -8.65
C ALA A 327 6.66 -0.54 -8.58
N ALA A 328 6.54 -1.60 -9.38
CA ALA A 328 7.55 -2.65 -9.46
C ALA A 328 8.90 -2.12 -9.98
N ASN A 329 8.89 -1.23 -10.97
CA ASN A 329 10.11 -0.60 -11.48
C ASN A 329 10.85 0.18 -10.37
N ILE A 330 10.11 0.89 -9.50
CA ILE A 330 10.71 1.58 -8.34
C ILE A 330 11.37 0.56 -7.41
N VAL A 331 10.73 -0.57 -7.11
CA VAL A 331 11.31 -1.64 -6.27
C VAL A 331 12.64 -2.11 -6.85
N TYR A 332 12.67 -2.49 -8.14
CA TYR A 332 13.90 -3.00 -8.77
C TYR A 332 14.97 -1.91 -8.94
N GLU A 333 14.59 -0.65 -9.15
CA GLU A 333 15.51 0.47 -9.18
C GLU A 333 16.19 0.69 -7.82
N VAL A 334 15.43 0.56 -6.73
CA VAL A 334 15.97 0.62 -5.37
C VAL A 334 16.96 -0.52 -5.12
N LEU A 335 16.58 -1.77 -5.43
CA LEU A 335 17.47 -2.93 -5.26
C LEU A 335 18.79 -2.74 -6.03
N ARG A 336 18.70 -2.34 -7.30
CA ARG A 336 19.87 -2.04 -8.12
C ARG A 336 20.69 -0.89 -7.55
N THR A 337 20.05 0.13 -6.99
CA THR A 337 20.75 1.26 -6.38
C THR A 337 21.53 0.81 -5.15
N ILE A 338 20.91 0.07 -4.23
CA ILE A 338 21.58 -0.48 -3.05
C ILE A 338 22.80 -1.30 -3.48
N GLU A 339 22.62 -2.25 -4.39
CA GLU A 339 23.70 -3.14 -4.82
C GLU A 339 24.85 -2.38 -5.50
N THR A 340 24.53 -1.54 -6.50
CA THR A 340 25.57 -0.84 -7.27
C THR A 340 26.29 0.22 -6.46
N THR A 341 25.61 0.91 -5.54
CA THR A 341 26.24 1.91 -4.68
C THR A 341 27.08 1.26 -3.60
N TYR A 342 26.63 0.15 -3.00
CA TYR A 342 27.41 -0.58 -2.02
C TYR A 342 28.67 -1.21 -2.63
N ALA A 343 28.55 -1.80 -3.83
CA ALA A 343 29.69 -2.36 -4.56
C ALA A 343 30.77 -1.32 -4.90
N ALA A 344 30.41 -0.03 -5.00
CA ALA A 344 31.32 1.06 -5.28
C ALA A 344 32.04 1.62 -4.03
N ILE A 345 31.62 1.22 -2.82
CA ILE A 345 32.23 1.67 -1.56
C ILE A 345 33.52 0.85 -1.30
N PRO A 346 34.66 1.51 -1.06
CA PRO A 346 35.89 0.83 -0.64
C PRO A 346 35.68 0.09 0.67
N ARG A 347 36.12 -1.17 0.72
CA ARG A 347 36.03 -2.04 1.90
C ARG A 347 37.13 -1.76 2.91
#